data_AF-A0AAF0YDT1-F1
#
_entry.id   AF-A0AAF0YDT1-F1
#
_cell.length_a   1.000
_cell.length_b   1.000
_cell.length_c   1.000
_cell.angle_alpha   90.00
_cell.angle_beta   90.00
_cell.angle_gamma   90.00
#
_symmetry.space_group_name_H-M   'P 1'
#
loop_
_entity.id
_entity.type
_entity.pdbx_description
1 polymer ?
#
loop_
_entity_poly.entity_id
_entity_poly.type
_entity_poly.pdbx_seq_one_letter_code
_entity_poly.pdbx_strand_id
1 'polypeptide(L)'
;MSQTTARAEASAAPAQRILFLGATGFIGSAVLHALLASHWDASFTLYGRNCAALSAIASLASKGHAGSITTAVYALDDAALSEHVVASDAVVNCLGSEMPTLTSAILTSARHKFEATRQRLVYLHTSGCDVLDRVLRPGDLEAWDVDFGPPSKLTVYTDAAELPPGQSPLSAVPDTPRRAHDALIDEANAAGYVRCYTLLPSCVYGPASNPFAAAGHAARLSWQVPNLIRIALDRRAPALLGNNDAQWTWNHVHVDDLAALYALVFARALAGAEGPRHFIAENGYYTLREVADAIGREIAVRELGTATPSALSPEERRQYALELTYQTAVSRAVGSNARSAGWTPANDHAGFLASIAHDVAEVLCERERTS
;
A
#
# COMPACT_ATOMS: atom_id res chain seq x y z
N MET A 1 32.37 42.61 25.04
CA MET A 1 31.39 41.58 25.48
C MET A 1 30.43 41.38 24.31
N SER A 2 30.86 40.79 23.20
CA SER A 2 31.00 39.35 22.92
C SER A 2 29.74 38.54 23.20
N GLN A 3 28.91 38.38 22.18
CA GLN A 3 28.20 37.14 21.86
C GLN A 3 27.99 37.09 20.34
N THR A 4 29.11 36.86 19.65
CA THR A 4 29.16 36.26 18.31
C THR A 4 29.72 34.85 18.51
N THR A 5 29.23 33.87 17.72
CA THR A 5 29.52 32.42 17.76
C THR A 5 28.73 31.65 18.84
N ALA A 6 28.03 30.54 18.58
CA ALA A 6 28.23 29.54 17.54
C ALA A 6 26.89 28.98 17.04
N ARG A 7 26.54 29.28 15.78
CA ARG A 7 25.72 28.36 15.00
C ARG A 7 26.75 27.46 14.34
N ALA A 8 26.92 26.26 14.87
CA ALA A 8 27.77 25.25 14.25
C ALA A 8 27.31 25.11 12.80
N GLU A 9 28.21 25.38 11.86
CA GLU A 9 28.09 24.92 10.49
C GLU A 9 28.12 23.38 10.55
N ALA A 10 26.95 22.78 10.82
CA ALA A 10 26.70 21.45 10.35
C ALA A 10 26.87 21.53 8.84
N SER A 11 27.92 20.91 8.31
CA SER A 11 28.02 20.57 6.90
C SER A 11 26.66 20.00 6.51
N ALA A 12 25.87 20.76 5.74
CA ALA A 12 24.57 20.31 5.29
C ALA A 12 24.83 19.02 4.51
N ALA A 13 24.29 17.91 5.01
CA ALA A 13 24.23 16.70 4.20
C ALA A 13 23.63 17.10 2.84
N PRO A 14 24.17 16.59 1.71
CA PRO A 14 23.63 16.95 0.41
C PRO A 14 22.12 16.68 0.39
N ALA A 15 21.35 17.62 -0.15
CA ALA A 15 19.90 17.50 -0.25
C ALA A 15 19.55 16.16 -0.92
N GLN A 16 18.73 15.36 -0.23
CA GLN A 16 18.42 13.99 -0.65
C GLN A 16 17.57 14.02 -1.92
N ARG A 17 17.99 13.31 -2.97
CA ARG A 17 17.23 13.18 -4.21
C ARG A 17 16.41 11.89 -4.16
N ILE A 18 15.10 12.04 -4.26
CA ILE A 18 14.13 10.96 -4.09
C ILE A 18 13.36 10.78 -5.39
N LEU A 19 13.43 9.59 -5.98
CA LEU A 19 12.51 9.18 -7.04
C LEU A 19 11.26 8.58 -6.39
N PHE A 20 10.10 9.15 -6.69
CA PHE A 20 8.83 8.72 -6.11
C PHE A 20 7.90 8.19 -7.20
N LEU A 21 7.47 6.93 -7.07
CA LEU A 21 6.56 6.28 -8.00
C LEU A 21 5.20 6.05 -7.35
N GLY A 22 4.12 6.38 -8.07
CA GLY A 22 2.75 6.16 -7.59
C GLY A 22 2.08 7.34 -6.89
N ALA A 23 2.56 8.57 -7.10
CA ALA A 23 2.03 9.78 -6.46
C ALA A 23 0.53 10.04 -6.71
N THR A 24 -0.03 9.54 -7.82
CA THR A 24 -1.46 9.69 -8.15
C THR A 24 -2.33 8.57 -7.56
N GLY A 25 -1.73 7.56 -6.93
CA GLY A 25 -2.44 6.44 -6.33
C GLY A 25 -2.99 6.76 -4.93
N PHE A 26 -3.86 5.88 -4.44
CA PHE A 26 -4.48 6.02 -3.12
C PHE A 26 -3.41 5.99 -2.00
N ILE A 27 -2.61 4.92 -1.95
CA ILE A 27 -1.47 4.80 -1.01
C ILE A 27 -0.41 5.87 -1.29
N GLY A 28 0.05 5.95 -2.55
CA GLY A 28 1.21 6.78 -2.88
C GLY A 28 0.99 8.27 -2.68
N SER A 29 -0.24 8.80 -2.84
CA SER A 29 -0.52 10.21 -2.54
C SER A 29 -0.41 10.53 -1.05
N ALA A 30 -0.92 9.64 -0.17
CA ALA A 30 -0.80 9.79 1.27
C ALA A 30 0.66 9.65 1.73
N VAL A 31 1.39 8.67 1.19
CA VAL A 31 2.83 8.48 1.47
C VAL A 31 3.63 9.70 1.03
N LEU A 32 3.43 10.20 -0.19
CA LEU A 32 4.11 11.41 -0.67
C LEU A 32 3.84 12.59 0.27
N HIS A 33 2.59 12.78 0.68
CA HIS A 33 2.23 13.85 1.61
C HIS A 33 2.98 13.73 2.95
N ALA A 34 3.03 12.53 3.55
CA ALA A 34 3.75 12.28 4.78
C ALA A 34 5.28 12.47 4.64
N LEU A 35 5.86 12.09 3.50
CA LEU A 35 7.29 12.29 3.23
C LEU A 35 7.64 13.76 3.07
N LEU A 36 6.84 14.53 2.32
CA LEU A 36 7.05 15.98 2.17
C LEU A 36 7.01 16.71 3.52
N ALA A 37 6.10 16.29 4.42
CA ALA A 37 6.00 16.87 5.76
C ALA A 37 7.19 16.52 6.67
N SER A 38 7.80 15.35 6.50
CA SER A 38 8.90 14.86 7.36
C SER A 38 10.30 15.14 6.82
N HIS A 39 10.43 15.39 5.50
CA HIS A 39 11.71 15.57 4.80
C HIS A 39 11.67 16.87 3.97
N TRP A 40 11.36 17.98 4.64
CA TRP A 40 10.98 19.26 4.04
C TRP A 40 12.00 19.88 3.07
N ASP A 41 13.26 19.47 3.10
CA ASP A 41 14.36 19.95 2.26
C ASP A 41 14.80 18.96 1.15
N ALA A 42 14.24 17.75 1.10
CA ALA A 42 14.58 16.75 0.09
C ALA A 42 14.00 17.09 -1.30
N SER A 43 14.72 16.76 -2.36
CA SER A 43 14.23 16.93 -3.74
C SER A 43 13.48 15.70 -4.21
N PHE A 44 12.26 15.86 -4.73
CA PHE A 44 11.43 14.78 -5.24
C PHE A 44 11.31 14.83 -6.77
N THR A 45 11.50 13.70 -7.43
CA THR A 45 11.09 13.48 -8.83
C THR A 45 9.89 12.54 -8.82
N LEU A 46 8.72 13.05 -9.21
CA LEU A 46 7.48 12.27 -9.28
C LEU A 46 7.41 11.56 -10.64
N TYR A 47 7.50 10.23 -10.64
CA TYR A 47 7.53 9.41 -11.86
C TYR A 47 6.20 8.68 -12.06
N GLY A 48 5.56 8.88 -13.21
CA GLY A 48 4.28 8.26 -13.50
C GLY A 48 3.67 8.64 -14.86
N ARG A 49 2.56 7.98 -15.22
CA ARG A 49 1.95 8.09 -16.56
C ARG A 49 1.08 9.33 -16.77
N ASN A 50 0.44 9.83 -15.72
CA ASN A 50 -0.50 10.96 -15.82
C ASN A 50 0.22 12.29 -15.58
N CYS A 51 0.80 12.85 -16.64
CA CYS A 51 1.60 14.08 -16.56
C CYS A 51 0.83 15.28 -15.97
N ALA A 52 -0.45 15.41 -16.31
CA ALA A 52 -1.29 16.52 -15.83
C ALA A 52 -1.52 16.42 -14.32
N ALA A 53 -1.90 15.24 -13.83
CA ALA A 53 -2.08 15.02 -12.40
C ALA A 53 -0.77 15.18 -11.62
N LEU A 54 0.35 14.64 -12.14
CA LEU A 54 1.67 14.81 -11.52
C LEU A 54 2.09 16.28 -11.45
N SER A 55 1.88 17.06 -12.51
CA SER A 55 2.20 18.48 -12.54
C SER A 55 1.37 19.27 -11.52
N ALA A 56 0.09 18.92 -11.38
CA ALA A 56 -0.79 19.52 -10.38
C ALA A 56 -0.37 19.16 -8.95
N ILE A 57 -0.02 17.89 -8.69
CA ILE A 57 0.53 17.43 -7.41
C ILE A 57 1.82 18.19 -7.09
N ALA A 58 2.76 18.25 -8.03
CA ALA A 58 4.03 18.96 -7.84
C ALA A 58 3.80 20.44 -7.52
N SER A 59 2.90 21.11 -8.25
CA SER A 59 2.54 22.50 -7.99
C SER A 59 1.94 22.73 -6.60
N LEU A 60 1.05 21.84 -6.15
CA LEU A 60 0.47 21.91 -4.80
C LEU A 60 1.52 21.66 -3.72
N ALA A 61 2.35 20.63 -3.90
CA ALA A 61 3.38 20.23 -2.95
C ALA A 61 4.45 21.32 -2.77
N SER A 62 4.86 21.99 -3.85
CA SER A 62 5.87 23.07 -3.80
C SER A 62 5.47 24.29 -2.98
N LYS A 63 4.20 24.46 -2.61
CA LYS A 63 3.75 25.60 -1.79
C LYS A 63 4.21 25.52 -0.33
N GLY A 64 4.53 24.33 0.16
CA GLY A 64 4.91 24.08 1.56
C GLY A 64 6.20 23.30 1.72
N HIS A 65 6.95 23.11 0.63
CA HIS A 65 8.14 22.26 0.58
C HIS A 65 9.34 23.06 0.06
N ALA A 66 10.48 22.97 0.74
CA ALA A 66 11.65 23.77 0.38
C ALA A 66 12.52 23.11 -0.70
N GLY A 67 12.50 21.77 -0.76
CA GLY A 67 13.18 21.03 -1.81
C GLY A 67 12.51 21.18 -3.18
N SER A 68 13.23 20.82 -4.25
CA SER A 68 12.66 20.87 -5.60
C SER A 68 11.69 19.71 -5.81
N ILE A 69 10.52 19.97 -6.38
CA ILE A 69 9.58 18.92 -6.81
C ILE A 69 9.43 18.99 -8.33
N THR A 70 9.93 17.97 -9.01
CA THR A 70 9.87 17.83 -10.46
C THR A 70 9.02 16.63 -10.83
N THR A 71 8.62 16.56 -12.10
CA THR A 71 7.85 15.45 -12.64
C THR A 71 8.62 14.81 -13.78
N ALA A 72 8.55 13.50 -13.86
CA ALA A 72 9.08 12.73 -14.98
C ALA A 72 8.01 11.77 -15.48
N VAL A 73 7.89 11.66 -16.80
CA VAL A 73 6.87 10.83 -17.43
C VAL A 73 7.34 9.39 -17.41
N TYR A 74 6.46 8.50 -16.95
CA TYR A 74 6.67 7.07 -17.11
C TYR A 74 6.66 6.75 -18.60
N ALA A 75 7.84 6.47 -19.14
CA ALA A 75 7.97 5.82 -20.44
C ALA A 75 8.02 4.30 -20.21
N LEU A 76 7.50 3.52 -21.15
CA LEU A 76 7.77 2.07 -21.25
C LEU A 76 9.22 1.80 -21.71
N ASP A 77 10.14 2.68 -21.31
CA ASP A 77 11.54 2.69 -21.68
C ASP A 77 12.38 2.63 -20.41
N ASP A 78 13.08 1.51 -20.25
CA ASP A 78 13.95 1.24 -19.11
C ASP A 78 15.12 2.24 -19.04
N ALA A 79 15.55 2.83 -20.18
CA ALA A 79 16.63 3.79 -20.20
C ALA A 79 16.26 5.10 -19.47
N ALA A 80 15.08 5.64 -19.74
CA ALA A 80 14.58 6.85 -19.07
C ALA A 80 14.42 6.66 -17.56
N LEU A 81 13.88 5.52 -17.14
CA LEU A 81 13.79 5.16 -15.71
C LEU A 81 15.20 5.06 -15.09
N SER A 82 16.15 4.45 -15.80
CA SER A 82 17.51 4.24 -15.31
C SER A 82 18.22 5.55 -14.98
N GLU A 83 18.08 6.57 -15.83
CA GLU A 83 18.65 7.91 -15.57
C GLU A 83 18.16 8.47 -14.23
N HIS A 84 16.85 8.38 -13.97
CA HIS A 84 16.27 8.85 -12.72
C HIS A 84 16.71 8.03 -11.51
N VAL A 85 16.82 6.70 -11.64
CA VAL A 85 17.30 5.84 -10.55
C VAL A 85 18.76 6.13 -10.21
N VAL A 86 19.64 6.23 -11.22
CA VAL A 86 21.07 6.52 -11.01
C VAL A 86 21.27 7.89 -10.35
N ALA A 87 20.47 8.88 -10.74
CA ALA A 87 20.51 10.23 -10.19
C ALA A 87 19.93 10.36 -8.76
N SER A 88 19.22 9.35 -8.26
CA SER A 88 18.52 9.42 -6.97
C SER A 88 19.25 8.71 -5.85
N ASP A 89 19.19 9.25 -4.63
CA ASP A 89 19.76 8.65 -3.43
C ASP A 89 18.80 7.61 -2.82
N ALA A 90 17.49 7.82 -3.03
CA ALA A 90 16.45 6.87 -2.67
C ALA A 90 15.37 6.73 -3.75
N VAL A 91 14.74 5.56 -3.80
CA VAL A 91 13.53 5.29 -4.58
C VAL A 91 12.42 4.84 -3.63
N VAL A 92 11.26 5.47 -3.71
CA VAL A 92 10.03 5.06 -3.01
C VAL A 92 9.03 4.59 -4.05
N ASN A 93 8.75 3.29 -4.07
CA ASN A 93 7.87 2.66 -5.05
C ASN A 93 6.53 2.28 -4.42
N CYS A 94 5.48 3.05 -4.74
CA CYS A 94 4.09 2.83 -4.34
C CYS A 94 3.20 2.24 -5.45
N LEU A 95 3.78 1.70 -6.53
CA LEU A 95 3.01 1.11 -7.65
C LEU A 95 2.61 -0.36 -7.43
N GLY A 96 2.93 -0.94 -6.26
CA GLY A 96 2.58 -2.30 -5.89
C GLY A 96 3.51 -3.37 -6.47
N SER A 97 3.33 -4.62 -6.01
CA SER A 97 4.13 -5.79 -6.37
C SER A 97 3.69 -6.46 -7.68
N GLU A 98 2.87 -5.88 -8.53
CA GLU A 98 2.37 -6.55 -9.75
C GLU A 98 3.07 -6.08 -11.04
N MET A 99 4.24 -5.45 -10.90
CA MET A 99 5.03 -4.88 -12.00
C MET A 99 6.48 -5.40 -11.99
N PRO A 100 6.73 -6.68 -12.34
CA PRO A 100 8.07 -7.28 -12.28
C PRO A 100 9.10 -6.56 -13.14
N THR A 101 8.69 -6.07 -14.30
CA THR A 101 9.56 -5.35 -15.23
C THR A 101 10.09 -4.06 -14.60
N LEU A 102 9.22 -3.30 -13.93
CA LEU A 102 9.59 -2.07 -13.23
C LEU A 102 10.58 -2.35 -12.09
N THR A 103 10.30 -3.35 -11.24
CA THR A 103 11.20 -3.73 -10.16
C THR A 103 12.56 -4.15 -10.70
N SER A 104 12.58 -4.98 -11.75
CA SER A 104 13.81 -5.45 -12.38
C SER A 104 14.64 -4.30 -12.99
N ALA A 105 13.98 -3.34 -13.64
CA ALA A 105 14.62 -2.15 -14.18
C ALA A 105 15.24 -1.28 -13.06
N ILE A 106 14.49 -1.01 -11.98
CA ILE A 106 15.01 -0.26 -10.82
C ILE A 106 16.25 -0.96 -10.23
N LEU A 107 16.19 -2.27 -10.00
CA LEU A 107 17.29 -3.02 -9.40
C LEU A 107 18.51 -3.09 -10.33
N THR A 108 18.30 -3.20 -11.64
CA THR A 108 19.37 -3.18 -12.65
C THR A 108 20.08 -1.83 -12.66
N SER A 109 19.32 -0.72 -12.70
CA SER A 109 19.87 0.62 -12.63
C SER A 109 20.58 0.90 -11.31
N ALA A 110 20.04 0.39 -10.19
CA ALA A 110 20.70 0.49 -8.88
C ALA A 110 22.04 -0.26 -8.85
N ARG A 111 22.12 -1.43 -9.49
CA ARG A 111 23.38 -2.17 -9.65
C ARG A 111 24.40 -1.38 -10.45
N HIS A 112 24.02 -0.82 -11.59
CA HIS A 112 24.91 0.04 -12.40
C HIS A 112 25.41 1.25 -11.60
N LYS A 113 24.51 1.92 -10.85
CA LYS A 113 24.90 3.01 -9.94
C LYS A 113 25.95 2.55 -8.94
N PHE A 114 25.73 1.41 -8.28
CA PHE A 114 26.64 0.89 -7.27
C PHE A 114 28.00 0.50 -7.85
N GLU A 115 28.03 -0.13 -9.03
CA GLU A 115 29.28 -0.47 -9.72
C GLU A 115 30.10 0.77 -10.08
N ALA A 116 29.43 1.83 -10.54
CA ALA A 116 30.07 3.08 -10.92
C ALA A 116 30.52 3.96 -9.74
N THR A 117 29.75 3.98 -8.64
CA THR A 117 29.92 4.98 -7.57
C THR A 117 30.20 4.38 -6.19
N ARG A 118 29.97 3.08 -6.02
CA ARG A 118 29.92 2.38 -4.71
C ARG A 118 28.86 2.91 -3.74
N GLN A 119 27.96 3.78 -4.19
CA GLN A 119 26.82 4.25 -3.42
C GLN A 119 25.66 3.28 -3.55
N ARG A 120 25.17 2.79 -2.40
CA ARG A 120 23.97 1.94 -2.36
C ARG A 120 22.73 2.81 -2.47
N LEU A 121 21.78 2.40 -3.30
CA LEU A 121 20.48 3.05 -3.36
C LEU A 121 19.62 2.61 -2.15
N VAL A 122 18.93 3.55 -1.51
CA VAL A 122 17.85 3.22 -0.56
C VAL A 122 16.58 2.92 -1.37
N TYR A 123 15.98 1.75 -1.16
CA TYR A 123 14.78 1.34 -1.90
C TYR A 123 13.65 0.95 -0.96
N LEU A 124 12.56 1.71 -0.97
CA LEU A 124 11.31 1.36 -0.30
C LEU A 124 10.34 0.78 -1.33
N HIS A 125 9.84 -0.42 -1.09
CA HIS A 125 8.94 -1.12 -1.98
C HIS A 125 7.60 -1.43 -1.30
N THR A 126 6.52 -1.15 -2.02
CA THR A 126 5.16 -1.59 -1.65
C THR A 126 4.90 -2.98 -2.21
N SER A 127 4.95 -3.98 -1.33
CA SER A 127 4.38 -5.30 -1.59
C SER A 127 2.91 -5.29 -1.13
N GLY A 128 2.41 -6.40 -0.59
CA GLY A 128 1.10 -6.48 0.04
C GLY A 128 1.00 -7.71 0.92
N CYS A 129 0.07 -7.70 1.87
CA CYS A 129 -0.28 -8.91 2.62
C CYS A 129 -0.96 -9.96 1.72
N ASP A 130 -1.35 -9.62 0.50
CA ASP A 130 -1.85 -10.57 -0.51
C ASP A 130 -0.81 -11.62 -0.92
N VAL A 131 0.48 -11.42 -0.59
CA VAL A 131 1.48 -12.51 -0.62
C VAL A 131 1.13 -13.65 0.34
N LEU A 132 0.42 -13.35 1.44
CA LEU A 132 -0.03 -14.31 2.45
C LEU A 132 -1.33 -15.02 2.05
N ASP A 133 -1.93 -14.61 0.93
CA ASP A 133 -3.15 -15.24 0.47
C ASP A 133 -2.83 -16.66 0.00
N ARG A 134 -3.62 -17.62 0.46
CA ARG A 134 -3.63 -18.97 -0.11
C ARG A 134 -4.41 -18.88 -1.41
N VAL A 135 -3.77 -18.28 -2.42
CA VAL A 135 -4.33 -17.91 -3.72
C VAL A 135 -5.39 -18.93 -4.16
N LEU A 136 -6.66 -18.56 -4.01
CA LEU A 136 -7.67 -19.02 -4.95
C LEU A 136 -7.33 -18.28 -6.24
N ARG A 137 -6.82 -18.99 -7.25
CA ARG A 137 -6.40 -18.32 -8.48
C ARG A 137 -7.62 -17.62 -9.08
N PRO A 138 -7.45 -16.46 -9.75
CA PRO A 138 -8.49 -15.93 -10.62
C PRO A 138 -8.97 -17.04 -11.57
N GLY A 139 -10.21 -17.49 -11.39
CA GLY A 139 -10.79 -18.64 -12.11
C GLY A 139 -11.11 -19.88 -11.27
N ASP A 140 -10.58 -20.02 -10.05
CA ASP A 140 -10.99 -21.07 -9.09
C ASP A 140 -12.32 -20.68 -8.40
N LEU A 141 -13.34 -20.30 -9.18
CA LEU A 141 -14.64 -19.79 -8.69
C LEU A 141 -15.43 -20.83 -7.87
N GLU A 142 -15.06 -22.11 -7.97
CA GLU A 142 -15.60 -23.19 -7.15
C GLU A 142 -14.96 -23.29 -5.76
N ALA A 143 -13.79 -22.68 -5.54
CA ALA A 143 -13.11 -22.70 -4.25
C ALA A 143 -13.72 -21.73 -3.22
N TRP A 144 -14.72 -20.97 -3.62
CA TRP A 144 -15.44 -19.99 -2.81
C TRP A 144 -16.42 -20.66 -1.83
N ASP A 145 -16.72 -21.94 -2.03
CA ASP A 145 -17.54 -22.75 -1.13
C ASP A 145 -16.71 -23.70 -0.23
N VAL A 146 -15.37 -23.58 -0.25
CA VAL A 146 -14.46 -24.35 0.60
C VAL A 146 -14.57 -23.85 2.04
N ASP A 147 -14.77 -24.74 3.01
CA ASP A 147 -14.74 -24.38 4.43
C ASP A 147 -13.29 -24.36 4.97
N PHE A 148 -12.77 -23.16 5.27
CA PHE A 148 -11.44 -22.99 5.89
C PHE A 148 -11.48 -23.08 7.43
N GLY A 149 -12.66 -23.28 8.01
CA GLY A 149 -12.90 -23.27 9.43
C GLY A 149 -12.98 -21.86 10.02
N PRO A 150 -13.16 -21.75 11.35
CA PRO A 150 -13.28 -20.46 12.01
C PRO A 150 -11.96 -19.67 11.99
N PRO A 151 -12.00 -18.34 12.17
CA PRO A 151 -10.82 -17.48 12.17
C PRO A 151 -9.68 -17.92 13.11
N SER A 152 -10.02 -18.64 14.19
CA SER A 152 -9.05 -19.18 15.16
C SER A 152 -8.18 -20.32 14.63
N LYS A 153 -8.53 -20.92 13.49
CA LYS A 153 -7.73 -21.97 12.84
C LYS A 153 -6.89 -21.46 11.67
N LEU A 154 -7.05 -20.19 11.29
CA LEU A 154 -6.29 -19.60 10.18
C LEU A 154 -4.82 -19.43 10.57
N THR A 155 -3.93 -19.59 9.59
CA THR A 155 -2.50 -19.35 9.79
C THR A 155 -2.27 -17.86 10.07
N VAL A 156 -1.47 -17.57 11.10
CA VAL A 156 -1.06 -16.22 11.46
C VAL A 156 0.40 -16.04 11.07
N TYR A 157 0.66 -15.18 10.09
CA TYR A 157 2.00 -14.83 9.64
C TYR A 157 2.53 -13.61 10.41
N THR A 158 3.84 -13.56 10.60
CA THR A 158 4.52 -12.45 11.29
C THR A 158 5.84 -12.10 10.63
N ASP A 159 6.20 -10.83 10.74
CA ASP A 159 7.50 -10.30 10.30
C ASP A 159 8.55 -10.32 11.42
N ALA A 160 8.20 -10.79 12.62
CA ALA A 160 9.11 -10.86 13.76
C ALA A 160 10.35 -11.72 13.47
N ALA A 161 11.52 -11.25 13.92
CA ALA A 161 12.76 -12.03 13.83
C ALA A 161 12.74 -13.26 14.75
N GLU A 162 12.21 -13.11 15.97
CA GLU A 162 11.94 -14.22 16.89
C GLU A 162 10.48 -14.64 16.75
N LEU A 163 10.26 -15.92 16.45
CA LEU A 163 8.93 -16.46 16.18
C LEU A 163 8.09 -16.62 17.46
N PRO A 164 6.97 -15.87 17.61
CA PRO A 164 6.05 -16.09 18.71
C PRO A 164 5.32 -17.44 18.57
N PRO A 165 4.93 -18.07 19.69
CA PRO A 165 4.15 -19.31 19.65
C PRO A 165 2.88 -19.19 18.79
N GLY A 166 2.66 -20.16 17.91
CA GLY A 166 1.47 -20.21 17.05
C GLY A 166 1.49 -19.28 15.84
N GLN A 167 2.61 -18.58 15.58
CA GLN A 167 2.79 -17.76 14.38
C GLN A 167 3.81 -18.38 13.42
N SER A 168 3.68 -18.08 12.14
CA SER A 168 4.57 -18.52 11.07
C SER A 168 5.36 -17.36 10.49
N PRO A 169 6.65 -17.53 10.13
CA PRO A 169 7.42 -16.47 9.49
C PRO A 169 6.90 -16.18 8.08
N LEU A 170 7.19 -14.99 7.56
CA LEU A 170 7.00 -14.66 6.15
C LEU A 170 7.71 -15.64 5.19
N SER A 171 8.80 -16.28 5.62
CA SER A 171 9.50 -17.30 4.82
C SER A 171 8.76 -18.64 4.72
N ALA A 172 7.72 -18.86 5.53
CA ALA A 172 6.86 -20.05 5.44
C ALA A 172 5.66 -19.86 4.50
N VAL A 173 5.54 -18.67 3.90
CA VAL A 173 4.53 -18.40 2.87
C VAL A 173 4.89 -19.21 1.62
N PRO A 174 3.95 -19.94 1.01
CA PRO A 174 4.21 -20.68 -0.23
C PRO A 174 4.70 -19.78 -1.37
N ASP A 175 5.48 -20.35 -2.28
CA ASP A 175 5.94 -19.62 -3.46
C ASP A 175 4.76 -19.24 -4.35
N THR A 176 4.53 -17.93 -4.47
CA THR A 176 3.55 -17.31 -5.36
C THR A 176 4.27 -16.33 -6.28
N PRO A 177 3.71 -15.98 -7.46
CA PRO A 177 4.28 -14.94 -8.32
C PRO A 177 4.51 -13.61 -7.57
N ARG A 178 3.62 -13.26 -6.64
CA ARG A 178 3.75 -12.07 -5.78
C ARG A 178 4.96 -12.18 -4.85
N ARG A 179 5.19 -13.35 -4.25
CA ARG A 179 6.35 -13.59 -3.39
C ARG A 179 7.66 -13.61 -4.18
N ALA A 180 7.65 -14.06 -5.44
CA ALA A 180 8.83 -14.06 -6.29
C ALA A 180 9.40 -12.65 -6.50
N HIS A 181 8.57 -11.61 -6.50
CA HIS A 181 9.04 -10.23 -6.62
C HIS A 181 9.73 -9.72 -5.36
N ASP A 182 9.19 -10.04 -4.18
CA ASP A 182 9.85 -9.73 -2.90
C ASP A 182 11.21 -10.44 -2.81
N ALA A 183 11.31 -11.68 -3.29
CA ALA A 183 12.56 -12.43 -3.32
C ALA A 183 13.65 -11.75 -4.16
N LEU A 184 13.32 -11.18 -5.33
CA LEU A 184 14.29 -10.43 -6.15
C LEU A 184 14.85 -9.21 -5.40
N ILE A 185 14.02 -8.55 -4.59
CA ILE A 185 14.41 -7.39 -3.79
C ILE A 185 15.32 -7.82 -2.63
N ASP A 186 15.01 -8.94 -1.99
CA ASP A 186 15.83 -9.55 -0.94
C ASP A 186 17.20 -9.97 -1.46
N GLU A 187 17.24 -10.62 -2.63
CA GLU A 187 18.49 -10.99 -3.31
C GLU A 187 19.35 -9.77 -3.64
N ALA A 188 18.74 -8.69 -4.15
CA ALA A 188 19.43 -7.45 -4.44
C ALA A 188 20.04 -6.80 -3.18
N ASN A 189 19.29 -6.83 -2.07
CA ASN A 189 19.76 -6.35 -0.77
C ASN A 189 20.92 -7.21 -0.24
N ALA A 190 20.82 -8.55 -0.34
CA ALA A 190 21.87 -9.48 0.05
C ALA A 190 23.15 -9.31 -0.79
N ALA A 191 23.01 -9.02 -2.08
CA ALA A 191 24.13 -8.68 -2.96
C ALA A 191 24.78 -7.31 -2.63
N GLY A 192 24.15 -6.50 -1.78
CA GLY A 192 24.76 -5.33 -1.15
C GLY A 192 24.84 -4.07 -2.01
N TYR A 193 24.19 -4.03 -3.17
CA TYR A 193 24.14 -2.83 -4.02
C TYR A 193 22.93 -1.92 -3.73
N VAL A 194 21.94 -2.42 -2.98
CA VAL A 194 20.76 -1.68 -2.50
C VAL A 194 20.57 -1.89 -1.00
N ARG A 195 19.90 -0.95 -0.34
CA ARG A 195 19.35 -1.11 1.02
C ARG A 195 17.83 -1.11 0.90
N CYS A 196 17.22 -2.29 0.94
CA CYS A 196 15.80 -2.45 0.65
C CYS A 196 14.94 -2.51 1.91
N TYR A 197 13.73 -1.96 1.81
CA TYR A 197 12.70 -2.01 2.84
C TYR A 197 11.36 -2.32 2.16
N THR A 198 10.79 -3.49 2.45
CA THR A 198 9.54 -3.98 1.88
C THR A 198 8.41 -3.77 2.88
N LEU A 199 7.41 -2.99 2.48
CA LEU A 199 6.20 -2.76 3.27
C LEU A 199 5.09 -3.64 2.71
N LEU A 200 4.41 -4.38 3.60
CA LEU A 200 3.34 -5.31 3.28
C LEU A 200 2.03 -4.77 3.87
N PRO A 201 1.37 -3.80 3.20
CA PRO A 201 0.07 -3.33 3.64
C PRO A 201 -0.99 -4.42 3.56
N SER A 202 -1.86 -4.46 4.57
CA SER A 202 -3.10 -5.25 4.54
C SER A 202 -4.20 -4.53 3.74
N CYS A 203 -5.49 -4.78 3.97
CA CYS A 203 -6.53 -3.99 3.30
C CYS A 203 -6.41 -2.52 3.71
N VAL A 204 -5.94 -1.69 2.78
CA VAL A 204 -5.77 -0.25 3.01
C VAL A 204 -7.12 0.42 2.84
N TYR A 205 -7.54 1.17 3.86
CA TYR A 205 -8.85 1.81 3.89
C TYR A 205 -8.76 3.26 4.36
N GLY A 206 -9.90 3.94 4.32
CA GLY A 206 -10.11 5.24 4.94
C GLY A 206 -10.20 6.38 3.93
N PRO A 207 -10.73 7.54 4.34
CA PRO A 207 -10.79 8.70 3.46
C PRO A 207 -9.38 9.13 3.03
N ALA A 208 -9.16 9.28 1.73
CA ALA A 208 -7.94 9.91 1.21
C ALA A 208 -7.95 11.42 1.50
N SER A 209 -7.63 11.78 2.74
CA SER A 209 -7.75 13.16 3.25
C SER A 209 -6.57 14.07 2.89
N ASN A 210 -5.58 13.55 2.16
CA ASN A 210 -4.42 14.34 1.76
C ASN A 210 -4.81 15.42 0.72
N PRO A 211 -4.06 16.53 0.64
CA PRO A 211 -4.39 17.65 -0.25
C PRO A 211 -4.47 17.27 -1.74
N PHE A 212 -3.75 16.23 -2.16
CA PHE A 212 -3.71 15.81 -3.57
C PHE A 212 -4.99 15.09 -3.99
N ALA A 213 -5.47 14.17 -3.15
CA ALA A 213 -6.74 13.49 -3.35
C ALA A 213 -7.94 14.43 -3.17
N ALA A 214 -7.88 15.33 -2.17
CA ALA A 214 -8.91 16.34 -1.96
C ALA A 214 -9.07 17.27 -3.17
N ALA A 215 -7.97 17.63 -3.85
CA ALA A 215 -7.96 18.43 -5.07
C ALA A 215 -8.32 17.63 -6.34
N GLY A 216 -8.55 16.31 -6.24
CA GLY A 216 -8.90 15.46 -7.38
C GLY A 216 -7.73 15.08 -8.30
N HIS A 217 -6.48 15.19 -7.82
CA HIS A 217 -5.28 14.82 -8.58
C HIS A 217 -4.72 13.45 -8.21
N ALA A 218 -5.30 12.79 -7.19
CA ALA A 218 -4.98 11.43 -6.79
C ALA A 218 -6.26 10.62 -6.52
N ALA A 219 -6.13 9.29 -6.54
CA ALA A 219 -7.25 8.40 -6.26
C ALA A 219 -7.80 8.60 -4.85
N ARG A 220 -9.13 8.67 -4.74
CA ARG A 220 -9.87 8.88 -3.49
C ARG A 220 -10.35 7.58 -2.84
N LEU A 221 -10.53 6.54 -3.66
CA LEU A 221 -10.98 5.23 -3.24
C LEU A 221 -9.83 4.22 -3.28
N SER A 222 -9.82 3.32 -2.30
CA SER A 222 -9.03 2.08 -2.34
C SER A 222 -9.68 1.06 -3.29
N TRP A 223 -9.25 -0.20 -3.22
CA TRP A 223 -9.73 -1.28 -4.08
C TRP A 223 -10.76 -2.21 -3.43
N GLN A 224 -10.39 -2.89 -2.33
CA GLN A 224 -11.15 -4.04 -1.82
C GLN A 224 -12.58 -3.69 -1.37
N VAL A 225 -12.73 -2.79 -0.40
CA VAL A 225 -14.06 -2.39 0.11
C VAL A 225 -14.88 -1.65 -0.95
N PRO A 226 -14.33 -0.68 -1.71
CA PRO A 226 -15.09 0.01 -2.77
C PRO A 226 -15.64 -0.92 -3.84
N ASN A 227 -14.92 -1.99 -4.20
CA ASN A 227 -15.44 -2.97 -5.16
C ASN A 227 -16.58 -3.82 -4.59
N LEU A 228 -16.55 -4.19 -3.30
CA LEU A 228 -17.70 -4.83 -2.65
C LEU A 228 -18.92 -3.89 -2.61
N ILE A 229 -18.70 -2.59 -2.43
CA ILE A 229 -19.77 -1.58 -2.51
C ILE A 229 -20.35 -1.50 -3.91
N ARG A 230 -19.50 -1.45 -4.96
CA ARG A 230 -19.96 -1.43 -6.36
C ARG A 230 -20.86 -2.64 -6.67
N ILE A 231 -20.42 -3.84 -6.28
CA ILE A 231 -21.21 -5.06 -6.41
C ILE A 231 -22.54 -4.93 -5.64
N ALA A 232 -22.50 -4.44 -4.40
CA ALA A 232 -23.71 -4.31 -3.58
C ALA A 232 -24.73 -3.32 -4.17
N LEU A 233 -24.26 -2.22 -4.76
CA LEU A 233 -25.11 -1.25 -5.45
C LEU A 233 -25.73 -1.82 -6.72
N ASP A 234 -24.97 -2.59 -7.51
CA ASP A 234 -25.47 -3.22 -8.74
C ASP A 234 -26.52 -4.29 -8.43
N ARG A 235 -26.30 -5.06 -7.37
CA ARG A 235 -27.23 -6.10 -6.90
C ARG A 235 -28.39 -5.56 -6.07
N ARG A 236 -28.30 -4.31 -5.60
CA ARG A 236 -29.16 -3.75 -4.55
C ARG A 236 -29.18 -4.61 -3.26
N ALA A 237 -28.09 -5.35 -3.00
CA ALA A 237 -27.91 -6.21 -1.83
C ALA A 237 -26.41 -6.54 -1.64
N PRO A 238 -25.87 -6.55 -0.42
CA PRO A 238 -24.45 -6.88 -0.19
C PRO A 238 -24.10 -8.31 -0.61
N ALA A 239 -22.85 -8.51 -1.02
CA ALA A 239 -22.34 -9.78 -1.49
C ALA A 239 -21.61 -10.59 -0.41
N LEU A 240 -21.91 -11.89 -0.38
CA LEU A 240 -21.14 -12.90 0.33
C LEU A 240 -20.47 -13.81 -0.70
N LEU A 241 -19.20 -14.17 -0.46
CA LEU A 241 -18.42 -14.96 -1.41
C LEU A 241 -18.83 -16.44 -1.44
N GLY A 242 -19.22 -16.98 -0.30
CA GLY A 242 -19.64 -18.38 -0.15
C GLY A 242 -20.75 -18.51 0.88
N ASN A 243 -21.12 -19.75 1.18
CA ASN A 243 -22.16 -20.06 2.18
C ASN A 243 -21.64 -20.01 3.64
N ASN A 244 -20.32 -19.90 3.83
CA ASN A 244 -19.70 -19.77 5.15
C ASN A 244 -19.06 -18.39 5.31
N ASP A 245 -19.84 -17.43 5.79
CA ASP A 245 -19.44 -16.02 5.85
C ASP A 245 -18.37 -15.72 6.92
N ALA A 246 -18.15 -16.64 7.85
CA ALA A 246 -17.28 -16.44 9.01
C ALA A 246 -15.79 -16.75 8.74
N GLN A 247 -15.46 -17.35 7.59
CA GLN A 247 -14.10 -17.83 7.31
C GLN A 247 -13.21 -16.78 6.62
N TRP A 248 -13.80 -15.88 5.83
CA TRP A 248 -13.05 -14.90 5.05
C TRP A 248 -12.63 -13.75 5.95
N THR A 249 -11.42 -13.85 6.49
CA THR A 249 -10.86 -12.91 7.45
C THR A 249 -9.64 -12.25 6.87
N TRP A 250 -9.53 -10.93 7.03
CA TRP A 250 -8.37 -10.18 6.57
C TRP A 250 -7.98 -9.07 7.52
N ASN A 251 -6.70 -8.71 7.52
CA ASN A 251 -6.20 -7.55 8.25
C ASN A 251 -6.58 -6.25 7.52
N HIS A 252 -6.64 -5.15 8.27
CA HIS A 252 -6.83 -3.81 7.70
C HIS A 252 -5.82 -2.80 8.25
N VAL A 253 -5.56 -1.74 7.50
CA VAL A 253 -4.74 -0.60 7.93
C VAL A 253 -5.28 0.69 7.33
N HIS A 254 -5.38 1.75 8.14
CA HIS A 254 -5.81 3.05 7.62
C HIS A 254 -4.70 3.66 6.76
N VAL A 255 -5.07 4.34 5.68
CA VAL A 255 -4.11 4.92 4.71
C VAL A 255 -3.14 5.91 5.35
N ASP A 256 -3.61 6.71 6.32
CA ASP A 256 -2.77 7.65 7.06
C ASP A 256 -1.81 6.95 8.04
N ASP A 257 -2.25 5.86 8.70
CA ASP A 257 -1.37 5.07 9.56
C ASP A 257 -0.28 4.39 8.74
N LEU A 258 -0.63 3.88 7.55
CA LEU A 258 0.32 3.35 6.58
C LEU A 258 1.32 4.43 6.15
N ALA A 259 0.86 5.63 5.79
CA ALA A 259 1.73 6.74 5.40
C ALA A 259 2.72 7.14 6.52
N ALA A 260 2.26 7.14 7.78
CA ALA A 260 3.13 7.33 8.95
C ALA A 260 4.19 6.23 9.08
N LEU A 261 3.85 4.97 8.80
CA LEU A 261 4.83 3.87 8.76
C LEU A 261 5.88 4.09 7.66
N TYR A 262 5.45 4.51 6.45
CA TYR A 262 6.39 4.85 5.38
C TYR A 262 7.37 5.94 5.81
N ALA A 263 6.89 7.03 6.40
CA ALA A 263 7.75 8.12 6.88
C ALA A 263 8.76 7.64 7.93
N LEU A 264 8.32 6.79 8.88
CA LEU A 264 9.18 6.19 9.89
C LEU A 264 10.27 5.30 9.27
N VAL A 265 9.87 4.37 8.39
CA VAL A 265 10.80 3.44 7.73
C VAL A 265 11.77 4.20 6.84
N PHE A 266 11.30 5.23 6.13
CA PHE A 266 12.14 6.06 5.26
C PHE A 266 13.20 6.83 6.06
N ALA A 267 12.82 7.47 7.17
CA ALA A 267 13.77 8.16 8.04
C ALA A 267 14.85 7.20 8.59
N ARG A 268 14.45 6.00 9.02
CA ARG A 268 15.38 4.94 9.45
C ARG A 268 16.30 4.50 8.31
N ALA A 269 15.76 4.38 7.10
CA ALA A 269 16.51 3.96 5.92
C ALA A 269 17.61 4.95 5.56
N LEU A 270 17.28 6.26 5.58
CA LEU A 270 18.23 7.34 5.32
C LEU A 270 19.29 7.48 6.41
N ALA A 271 18.92 7.23 7.67
CA ALA A 271 19.88 7.15 8.78
C ALA A 271 20.80 5.91 8.69
N GLY A 272 20.57 5.04 7.71
CA GLY A 272 21.36 3.82 7.52
C GLY A 272 21.15 2.78 8.62
N ALA A 273 20.01 2.84 9.33
CA ALA A 273 19.73 1.99 10.47
C ALA A 273 19.76 0.50 10.12
N GLU A 274 20.37 -0.28 11.00
CA GLU A 274 20.26 -1.74 10.97
C GLU A 274 18.89 -2.20 11.50
N GLY A 275 18.60 -3.48 11.31
CA GLY A 275 17.37 -4.11 11.77
C GLY A 275 16.46 -4.58 10.63
N PRO A 276 15.14 -4.72 10.91
CA PRO A 276 14.24 -5.40 10.00
C PRO A 276 14.08 -4.67 8.66
N ARG A 277 13.86 -5.45 7.61
CA ARG A 277 13.63 -4.98 6.23
C ARG A 277 12.20 -5.22 5.74
N HIS A 278 11.43 -6.06 6.44
CA HIS A 278 10.03 -6.33 6.12
C HIS A 278 9.13 -5.75 7.20
N PHE A 279 8.09 -5.04 6.78
CA PHE A 279 7.14 -4.38 7.68
C PHE A 279 5.71 -4.69 7.25
N ILE A 280 5.05 -5.57 7.98
CA ILE A 280 3.60 -5.78 7.84
C ILE A 280 2.88 -4.57 8.44
N ALA A 281 1.97 -3.98 7.68
CA ALA A 281 1.14 -2.87 8.13
C ALA A 281 -0.31 -3.33 8.33
N GLU A 282 -0.69 -3.47 9.59
CA GLU A 282 -2.03 -3.86 10.04
C GLU A 282 -2.34 -3.22 11.39
N ASN A 283 -3.63 -2.97 11.63
CA ASN A 283 -4.13 -2.53 12.92
C ASN A 283 -5.49 -3.16 13.23
N GLY A 284 -5.54 -4.50 13.18
CA GLY A 284 -6.77 -5.26 13.36
C GLY A 284 -7.12 -6.09 12.12
N TYR A 285 -8.25 -6.79 12.23
CA TYR A 285 -8.79 -7.65 11.18
C TYR A 285 -10.32 -7.59 11.16
N TYR A 286 -10.89 -7.96 10.03
CA TYR A 286 -12.34 -8.02 9.79
C TYR A 286 -12.71 -9.33 9.13
N THR A 287 -13.97 -9.72 9.25
CA THR A 287 -14.62 -10.73 8.43
C THR A 287 -15.34 -10.07 7.26
N LEU A 288 -15.40 -10.71 6.09
CA LEU A 288 -16.21 -10.18 4.99
C LEU A 288 -17.68 -10.00 5.37
N ARG A 289 -18.18 -10.79 6.32
CA ARG A 289 -19.51 -10.60 6.88
C ARG A 289 -19.71 -9.23 7.51
N GLU A 290 -18.77 -8.78 8.35
CA GLU A 290 -18.84 -7.47 8.99
C GLU A 290 -18.87 -6.34 7.96
N VAL A 291 -18.07 -6.46 6.91
CA VAL A 291 -18.06 -5.50 5.78
C VAL A 291 -19.38 -5.54 5.02
N ALA A 292 -19.89 -6.73 4.68
CA ALA A 292 -21.16 -6.88 3.97
C ALA A 292 -22.34 -6.31 4.78
N ASP A 293 -22.40 -6.58 6.09
CA ASP A 293 -23.42 -6.02 6.98
C ASP A 293 -23.31 -4.50 7.09
N ALA A 294 -22.09 -3.95 7.14
CA ALA A 294 -21.87 -2.49 7.16
C ALA A 294 -22.30 -1.83 5.85
N ILE A 295 -21.96 -2.40 4.70
CA ILE A 295 -22.43 -1.95 3.39
C ILE A 295 -23.96 -2.02 3.33
N GLY A 296 -24.55 -3.12 3.79
CA GLY A 296 -26.00 -3.34 3.85
C GLY A 296 -26.73 -2.24 4.61
N ARG A 297 -26.23 -1.89 5.81
CA ARG A 297 -26.78 -0.77 6.59
C ARG A 297 -26.76 0.54 5.80
N GLU A 298 -25.63 0.85 5.16
CA GLU A 298 -25.48 2.11 4.41
C GLU A 298 -26.38 2.18 3.18
N ILE A 299 -26.46 1.12 2.37
CA ILE A 299 -27.31 1.13 1.17
C ILE A 299 -28.80 1.10 1.51
N ALA A 300 -29.19 0.46 2.63
CA ALA A 300 -30.59 0.43 3.07
C ALA A 300 -31.06 1.78 3.60
N VAL A 301 -30.25 2.46 4.42
CA VAL A 301 -30.55 3.82 4.91
C VAL A 301 -30.71 4.82 3.76
N ARG A 302 -30.01 4.58 2.64
CA ARG A 302 -30.08 5.41 1.42
C ARG A 302 -31.14 4.95 0.40
N GLU A 303 -31.94 3.93 0.73
CA GLU A 303 -32.97 3.36 -0.16
C GLU A 303 -32.42 2.79 -1.50
N LEU A 304 -31.13 2.45 -1.51
CA LEU A 304 -30.42 1.92 -2.68
C LEU A 304 -30.52 0.39 -2.78
N GLY A 305 -30.96 -0.28 -1.71
CA GLY A 305 -31.04 -1.74 -1.67
C GLY A 305 -31.52 -2.27 -0.33
N THR A 306 -31.31 -3.58 -0.12
CA THR A 306 -31.64 -4.26 1.14
C THR A 306 -30.43 -4.33 2.06
N ALA A 307 -30.67 -4.38 3.37
CA ALA A 307 -29.59 -4.49 4.35
C ALA A 307 -28.98 -5.89 4.44
N THR A 308 -29.70 -6.91 3.98
CA THR A 308 -29.35 -8.32 4.20
C THR A 308 -28.37 -8.80 3.13
N PRO A 309 -27.15 -9.24 3.50
CA PRO A 309 -26.24 -9.84 2.55
C PRO A 309 -26.80 -11.13 1.94
N SER A 310 -26.40 -11.41 0.69
CA SER A 310 -26.73 -12.66 0.00
C SER A 310 -25.53 -13.20 -0.77
N ALA A 311 -25.42 -14.53 -0.82
CA ALA A 311 -24.37 -15.23 -1.56
C ALA A 311 -24.40 -14.86 -3.05
N LEU A 312 -23.21 -14.75 -3.64
CA LEU A 312 -23.05 -14.59 -5.09
C LEU A 312 -23.40 -15.90 -5.80
N SER A 313 -24.28 -15.83 -6.78
CA SER A 313 -24.54 -16.92 -7.72
C SER A 313 -23.29 -17.20 -8.59
N PRO A 314 -23.18 -18.40 -9.20
CA PRO A 314 -22.07 -18.70 -10.10
C PRO A 314 -21.91 -17.72 -11.27
N GLU A 315 -23.02 -17.14 -11.74
CA GLU A 315 -22.99 -16.12 -12.80
C GLU A 315 -22.45 -14.79 -12.28
N GLU A 316 -22.91 -14.34 -11.11
CA GLU A 316 -22.39 -13.12 -10.48
C GLU A 316 -20.90 -13.26 -10.13
N ARG A 317 -20.44 -14.44 -9.70
CA ARG A 317 -19.01 -14.72 -9.47
C ARG A 317 -18.18 -14.53 -10.76
N ARG A 318 -18.72 -14.90 -11.93
CA ARG A 318 -18.07 -14.65 -13.23
C ARG A 318 -18.15 -13.18 -13.63
N GLN A 319 -19.31 -12.56 -13.45
CA GLN A 319 -19.55 -11.16 -13.79
C GLN A 319 -18.60 -10.23 -13.04
N TYR A 320 -18.40 -10.46 -11.74
CA TYR A 320 -17.60 -9.61 -10.87
C TYR A 320 -16.19 -10.16 -10.62
N ALA A 321 -15.69 -11.08 -11.47
CA ALA A 321 -14.44 -11.78 -11.22
C ALA A 321 -13.24 -10.84 -10.99
N LEU A 322 -13.21 -9.68 -11.65
CA LEU A 322 -12.16 -8.68 -11.50
C LEU A 322 -12.24 -7.95 -10.15
N GLU A 323 -13.43 -7.47 -9.78
CA GLU A 323 -13.73 -6.79 -8.52
C GLU A 323 -13.43 -7.68 -7.31
N LEU A 324 -13.55 -8.99 -7.50
CA LEU A 324 -13.37 -10.04 -6.51
C LEU A 324 -11.93 -10.50 -6.32
N THR A 325 -10.97 -10.03 -7.14
CA THR A 325 -9.57 -10.51 -7.19
C THR A 325 -8.85 -10.54 -5.84
N TYR A 326 -9.16 -9.62 -4.92
CA TYR A 326 -8.49 -9.51 -3.62
C TYR A 326 -9.41 -9.80 -2.44
N GLN A 327 -10.49 -10.55 -2.65
CA GLN A 327 -11.49 -10.83 -1.61
C GLN A 327 -11.34 -12.23 -1.00
N THR A 328 -10.44 -13.07 -1.52
CA THR A 328 -10.34 -14.50 -1.18
C THR A 328 -9.42 -14.83 -0.02
N ALA A 329 -9.10 -13.84 0.79
CA ALA A 329 -8.00 -13.96 1.73
C ALA A 329 -8.42 -14.70 3.02
N VAL A 330 -7.62 -15.69 3.43
CA VAL A 330 -7.91 -16.64 4.53
C VAL A 330 -6.73 -16.79 5.50
N SER A 331 -5.96 -15.73 5.68
CA SER A 331 -4.86 -15.70 6.64
C SER A 331 -4.87 -14.41 7.44
N ARG A 332 -4.08 -14.39 8.51
CA ARG A 332 -3.87 -13.20 9.32
C ARG A 332 -2.39 -12.85 9.34
N ALA A 333 -2.12 -11.57 9.56
CA ALA A 333 -0.79 -11.01 9.66
C ALA A 333 -0.62 -10.26 10.99
N VAL A 334 0.60 -10.22 11.51
CA VAL A 334 0.99 -9.45 12.69
C VAL A 334 2.26 -8.67 12.38
N GLY A 335 2.17 -7.33 12.41
CA GLY A 335 3.29 -6.42 12.17
C GLY A 335 4.10 -6.11 13.42
N SER A 336 5.01 -7.01 13.77
CA SER A 336 5.87 -6.88 14.96
C SER A 336 7.00 -5.89 14.73
N ASN A 337 7.60 -5.89 13.53
CA ASN A 337 8.73 -5.00 13.20
C ASN A 337 8.33 -3.54 13.18
N ALA A 338 7.16 -3.21 12.63
CA ALA A 338 6.64 -1.86 12.59
C ALA A 338 6.47 -1.28 14.00
N ARG A 339 5.83 -2.03 14.90
CA ARG A 339 5.63 -1.61 16.30
C ARG A 339 6.95 -1.50 17.06
N SER A 340 7.85 -2.45 16.85
CA SER A 340 9.20 -2.42 17.46
C SER A 340 10.03 -1.22 16.97
N ALA A 341 9.77 -0.73 15.76
CA ALA A 341 10.39 0.46 15.21
C ALA A 341 9.76 1.78 15.72
N GLY A 342 8.69 1.71 16.52
CA GLY A 342 8.00 2.87 17.10
C GLY A 342 6.73 3.29 16.36
N TRP A 343 6.21 2.48 15.42
CA TRP A 343 4.95 2.78 14.75
C TRP A 343 3.75 2.54 15.69
N THR A 344 2.91 3.56 15.84
CA THR A 344 1.71 3.55 16.68
C THR A 344 0.49 3.91 15.82
N PRO A 345 -0.17 2.94 15.17
CA PRO A 345 -1.36 3.21 14.36
C PRO A 345 -2.52 3.67 15.24
N ALA A 346 -3.25 4.69 14.79
CA ALA A 346 -4.32 5.33 15.57
C ALA A 346 -5.71 4.78 15.24
N ASN A 347 -5.94 4.27 14.04
CA ASN A 347 -7.28 3.92 13.56
C ASN A 347 -7.57 2.43 13.78
N ASP A 348 -8.51 2.15 14.68
CA ASP A 348 -8.89 0.81 15.09
C ASP A 348 -9.95 0.16 14.15
N HIS A 349 -10.42 -1.01 14.55
CA HIS A 349 -11.43 -1.76 13.82
C HIS A 349 -12.80 -1.06 13.77
N ALA A 350 -13.17 -0.30 14.81
CA ALA A 350 -14.41 0.46 14.78
C ALA A 350 -14.33 1.60 13.75
N GLY A 351 -13.18 2.27 13.67
CA GLY A 351 -12.86 3.25 12.63
C GLY A 351 -12.94 2.65 11.22
N PHE A 352 -12.46 1.42 11.03
CA PHE A 352 -12.59 0.68 9.77
C PHE A 352 -14.05 0.49 9.34
N LEU A 353 -14.91 -0.03 10.21
CA LEU A 353 -16.31 -0.23 9.84
C LEU A 353 -17.04 1.11 9.60
N ALA A 354 -16.69 2.15 10.37
CA ALA A 354 -17.27 3.48 10.19
C ALA A 354 -16.87 4.13 8.85
N SER A 355 -15.66 3.84 8.32
CA SER A 355 -15.21 4.41 7.05
C SER A 355 -16.01 3.93 5.85
N ILE A 356 -16.72 2.80 5.96
CA ILE A 356 -17.53 2.25 4.87
C ILE A 356 -18.61 3.25 4.42
N ALA A 357 -19.17 4.04 5.35
CA ALA A 357 -20.13 5.09 5.00
C ALA A 357 -19.54 6.15 4.04
N HIS A 358 -18.26 6.51 4.25
CA HIS A 358 -17.51 7.40 3.37
C HIS A 358 -17.29 6.76 2.01
N ASP A 359 -16.81 5.51 1.97
CA ASP A 359 -16.57 4.80 0.71
C ASP A 359 -17.85 4.66 -0.12
N VAL A 360 -19.01 4.39 0.51
CA VAL A 360 -20.30 4.34 -0.21
C VAL A 360 -20.63 5.69 -0.82
N ALA A 361 -20.39 6.80 -0.11
CA ALA A 361 -20.62 8.14 -0.65
C ALA A 361 -19.69 8.47 -1.82
N GLU A 362 -18.40 8.12 -1.71
CA GLU A 362 -17.42 8.32 -2.78
C GLU A 362 -17.71 7.47 -4.03
N VAL A 363 -18.13 6.21 -3.86
CA VAL A 363 -18.52 5.34 -4.99
C VAL A 363 -19.76 5.90 -5.71
N LEU A 364 -20.73 6.45 -4.98
CA LEU A 364 -21.89 7.12 -5.62
C LEU A 364 -21.46 8.35 -6.41
N CYS A 365 -20.59 9.18 -5.84
CA CYS A 365 -20.05 10.35 -6.53
C CYS A 365 -19.23 9.97 -7.77
N GLU A 366 -18.47 8.87 -7.73
CA GLU A 366 -17.78 8.31 -8.90
C GLU A 366 -18.78 7.93 -10.01
N ARG A 367 -19.87 7.22 -9.67
CA ARG A 367 -20.91 6.81 -10.63
C ARG A 367 -21.54 8.01 -11.34
N GLU A 368 -21.88 9.05 -10.59
CA GLU A 368 -22.47 10.30 -11.13
C GLU A 368 -21.55 11.05 -12.11
N ARG A 369 -20.22 10.92 -11.96
CA ARG A 369 -19.26 11.54 -12.90
C ARG A 369 -19.10 10.73 -14.19
N THR A 370 -19.41 9.44 -14.15
CA THR A 370 -19.26 8.51 -15.28
C THR A 370 -20.55 8.27 -16.06
N SER A 371 -21.70 8.62 -15.49
CA SER A 371 -23.01 8.67 -16.14
C SER A 371 -23.19 9.96 -16.93
#